data_AF-A0A6G3DM19-F1
#
_entry.id   AF-A0A6G3DM19-F1
#
_cell.length_a   1.000
_cell.length_b   1.000
_cell.length_c   1.000
_cell.angle_alpha   90.00
_cell.angle_beta   90.00
_cell.angle_gamma   90.00
#
_symmetry.space_group_name_H-M   'P 1'
#
loop_
_entity.id
_entity.type
_entity.pdbx_description
1 polymer ?
#
loop_
_entity_poly.entity_id
_entity_poly.type
_entity_poly.pdbx_seq_one_letter_code
_entity_poly.pdbx_strand_id
1 'polypeptide(L)'
;AKMASAEFHHFERLRDRLAEIGEEPTGAMEPFVAAYDGFHKQTDPSDWLEGLVKAYVGDSIASDFYREVAARLDTDTRELVLAVLDDTGHAGFAVEKVRAAIDADPRVGGRLALWARRLMGEALSQSQRVVADRDALSTMLVGGVADGFDLAEVGKMFSRITEAHTKRMAALGLAA
;
A
#
# COMPACT_ATOMS: atom_id res chain seq x y z
N ALA A 1 2.77 -14.07 11.93
CA ALA A 1 1.77 -13.99 13.02
C ALA A 1 1.55 -12.55 13.49
N LYS A 2 2.56 -11.86 14.03
CA LYS A 2 2.41 -10.48 14.52
C LYS A 2 1.92 -9.49 13.46
N MET A 3 2.51 -9.47 12.27
CA MET A 3 2.06 -8.60 11.17
C MET A 3 0.61 -8.85 10.76
N ALA A 4 0.25 -10.11 10.50
CA ALA A 4 -1.13 -10.47 10.16
C ALA A 4 -2.14 -10.07 11.27
N SER A 5 -1.73 -10.16 12.54
CA SER A 5 -2.56 -9.71 13.66
C SER A 5 -2.73 -8.18 13.69
N ALA A 6 -1.68 -7.42 13.34
CA ALA A 6 -1.76 -5.97 13.25
C ALA A 6 -2.69 -5.54 12.11
N GLU A 7 -2.53 -6.13 10.92
CA GLU A 7 -3.42 -5.87 9.78
C GLU A 7 -4.88 -6.23 10.08
N PHE A 8 -5.12 -7.32 10.82
CA PHE A 8 -6.48 -7.66 11.24
C PHE A 8 -7.05 -6.63 12.21
N HIS A 9 -6.25 -6.12 13.15
CA HIS A 9 -6.69 -5.06 14.06
C HIS A 9 -6.97 -3.74 13.31
N HIS A 10 -6.17 -3.41 12.29
CA HIS A 10 -6.44 -2.28 11.39
C HIS A 10 -7.80 -2.43 10.69
N PHE A 11 -8.06 -3.63 10.16
CA PHE A 11 -9.35 -3.97 9.57
C PHE A 11 -10.51 -3.78 10.55
N GLU A 12 -10.40 -4.29 11.79
CA GLU A 12 -11.47 -4.15 12.78
C GLU A 12 -11.78 -2.68 13.09
N ARG A 13 -10.76 -1.84 13.24
CA ARG A 13 -10.94 -0.41 13.50
C ARG A 13 -11.64 0.32 12.35
N LEU A 14 -11.29 0.00 11.10
CA LEU A 14 -11.92 0.59 9.92
C LEU A 14 -13.36 0.08 9.75
N ARG A 15 -13.60 -1.21 9.98
CA ARG A 15 -14.94 -1.82 9.99
C ARG A 15 -15.84 -1.15 11.01
N ASP A 16 -15.35 -0.95 12.23
CA ASP A 16 -16.14 -0.37 13.32
C ASP A 16 -16.47 1.10 13.01
N ARG A 17 -15.51 1.85 12.44
CA ARG A 17 -15.79 3.22 11.98
C ARG A 17 -16.86 3.29 10.90
N LEU A 18 -16.84 2.39 9.91
CA LEU A 18 -17.87 2.33 8.88
C LEU A 18 -19.26 2.13 9.50
N ALA A 19 -19.37 1.20 10.46
CA ALA A 19 -20.62 0.97 11.17
C ALA A 19 -21.08 2.19 11.99
N GLU A 20 -20.16 2.91 12.65
CA GLU A 20 -20.48 4.13 13.42
C GLU A 20 -21.08 5.25 12.56
N ILE A 21 -20.63 5.38 11.31
CA ILE A 21 -21.14 6.39 10.37
C ILE A 21 -22.39 5.90 9.61
N GLY A 22 -22.92 4.72 9.94
CA GLY A 22 -24.13 4.16 9.36
C GLY A 22 -23.93 3.40 8.04
N GLU A 23 -22.67 3.11 7.66
CA GLU A 23 -22.33 2.33 6.48
C GLU A 23 -22.23 0.83 6.80
N GLU A 24 -22.69 -0.03 5.87
CA GLU A 24 -22.51 -1.47 6.00
C GLU A 24 -21.08 -1.84 5.52
N PRO A 25 -20.20 -2.38 6.38
CA PRO A 25 -18.80 -2.54 6.04
C PRO A 25 -18.53 -3.40 4.81
N THR A 26 -19.26 -4.51 4.63
CA THR A 26 -19.06 -5.44 3.52
C THR A 26 -19.42 -4.77 2.20
N GLY A 27 -20.58 -4.11 2.14
CA GLY A 27 -21.06 -3.35 0.99
C GLY A 27 -20.15 -2.17 0.65
N ALA A 28 -19.57 -1.51 1.65
CA ALA A 28 -18.57 -0.46 1.44
C ALA A 28 -17.25 -1.01 0.84
N MET A 29 -16.87 -2.24 1.18
CA MET A 29 -15.64 -2.88 0.67
C MET A 29 -15.82 -3.59 -0.68
N GLU A 30 -17.01 -4.13 -0.97
CA GLU A 30 -17.34 -4.88 -2.19
C GLU A 30 -16.78 -4.27 -3.48
N PRO A 31 -16.86 -2.94 -3.70
CA PRO A 31 -16.38 -2.35 -4.95
C PRO A 31 -14.86 -2.52 -5.15
N PHE A 32 -14.08 -2.71 -4.08
CA PHE A 32 -12.62 -2.83 -4.12
C PHE A 32 -12.12 -4.26 -4.29
N VAL A 33 -12.98 -5.26 -4.07
CA VAL A 33 -12.61 -6.68 -4.06
C VAL A 33 -11.90 -7.10 -5.34
N ALA A 34 -12.48 -6.80 -6.51
CA ALA A 34 -11.90 -7.23 -7.79
C ALA A 34 -10.50 -6.66 -8.06
N ALA A 35 -10.24 -5.41 -7.67
CA ALA A 35 -8.93 -4.79 -7.82
C ALA A 35 -7.91 -5.38 -6.84
N TYR A 36 -8.34 -5.64 -5.60
CA TYR A 36 -7.51 -6.24 -4.56
C TYR A 36 -7.13 -7.69 -4.90
N ASP A 37 -8.10 -8.50 -5.33
CA ASP A 37 -7.88 -9.86 -5.82
C ASP A 37 -6.97 -9.88 -7.05
N GLY A 38 -7.16 -8.92 -7.96
CA GLY A 38 -6.31 -8.73 -9.13
C GLY A 38 -4.85 -8.47 -8.76
N PHE A 39 -4.60 -7.60 -7.79
CA PHE A 39 -3.26 -7.37 -7.25
C PHE A 39 -2.67 -8.67 -6.69
N HIS A 40 -3.40 -9.37 -5.82
CA HIS A 40 -2.88 -10.57 -5.18
C HIS A 40 -2.61 -11.71 -6.16
N LYS A 41 -3.49 -11.94 -7.12
CA LYS A 41 -3.32 -12.94 -8.18
C LYS A 41 -2.08 -12.66 -9.03
N GLN A 42 -1.81 -11.39 -9.33
CA GLN A 42 -0.64 -11.01 -10.12
C GLN A 42 0.65 -10.92 -9.30
N THR A 43 0.55 -11.03 -7.97
CA THR A 43 1.66 -10.94 -7.02
C THR A 43 1.73 -12.14 -6.10
N ASP A 44 1.35 -13.33 -6.57
CA ASP A 44 1.51 -14.57 -5.81
C ASP A 44 3.00 -14.91 -5.63
N PRO A 45 3.55 -14.90 -4.41
CA PRO A 45 4.97 -15.12 -4.19
C PRO A 45 5.34 -16.58 -4.46
N SER A 46 6.45 -16.81 -5.17
CA SER A 46 6.94 -18.16 -5.48
C SER A 46 7.68 -18.82 -4.32
N ASP A 47 8.18 -18.01 -3.38
CA ASP A 47 8.89 -18.49 -2.19
C ASP A 47 8.68 -17.56 -0.98
N TRP A 48 9.29 -17.94 0.14
CA TRP A 48 9.20 -17.18 1.38
C TRP A 48 9.84 -15.79 1.31
N LEU A 49 10.93 -15.62 0.56
CA LEU A 49 11.60 -14.31 0.43
C LEU A 49 10.75 -13.35 -0.38
N GLU A 50 10.11 -13.82 -1.46
CA GLU A 50 9.13 -13.03 -2.21
C GLU A 50 7.92 -12.68 -1.35
N GLY A 51 7.45 -13.59 -0.52
CA GLY A 51 6.40 -13.32 0.46
C GLY A 51 6.80 -12.24 1.47
N LEU A 52 8.04 -12.28 1.95
CA LEU A 52 8.57 -11.29 2.89
C LEU A 52 8.74 -9.90 2.24
N VAL A 53 9.26 -9.85 1.01
CA VAL A 53 9.36 -8.61 0.23
C VAL A 53 7.96 -8.06 -0.08
N LYS A 54 6.99 -8.92 -0.43
CA LYS A 54 5.60 -8.50 -0.65
C LYS A 54 4.99 -7.88 0.58
N ALA A 55 5.18 -8.48 1.75
CA ALA A 55 4.72 -7.94 3.01
C ALA A 55 5.34 -6.56 3.30
N TYR A 56 6.67 -6.46 3.21
CA TYR A 56 7.40 -5.21 3.44
C TYR A 56 7.00 -4.07 2.48
N VAL A 57 6.91 -4.39 1.18
CA VAL A 57 6.53 -3.43 0.15
C VAL A 57 5.06 -3.02 0.28
N GLY A 58 4.16 -3.98 0.53
CA GLY A 58 2.73 -3.73 0.68
C GLY A 58 2.43 -2.80 1.85
N ASP A 59 2.97 -3.11 3.03
CA ASP A 59 2.85 -2.30 4.25
C ASP A 59 3.37 -0.86 4.02
N SER A 60 4.51 -0.74 3.35
CA SER A 60 5.10 0.58 3.09
C SER A 60 4.34 1.41 2.05
N ILE A 61 3.84 0.78 0.98
CA ILE A 61 3.05 1.48 -0.06
C ILE A 61 1.71 1.94 0.52
N ALA A 62 1.03 1.07 1.27
CA ALA A 62 -0.20 1.44 1.97
C ALA A 62 0.07 2.60 2.93
N SER A 63 1.19 2.55 3.64
CA SER A 63 1.56 3.59 4.58
C SER A 63 1.81 4.96 3.92
N ASP A 64 2.53 4.98 2.80
CA ASP A 64 2.77 6.23 2.07
C ASP A 64 1.45 6.78 1.51
N PHE A 65 0.60 5.92 0.95
CA PHE A 65 -0.71 6.31 0.44
C PHE A 65 -1.58 6.93 1.54
N TYR A 66 -1.66 6.29 2.71
CA TYR A 66 -2.43 6.81 3.84
C TYR A 66 -1.92 8.19 4.30
N ARG A 67 -0.61 8.45 4.30
CA ARG A 67 -0.06 9.77 4.63
C ARG A 67 -0.43 10.83 3.59
N GLU A 68 -0.43 10.46 2.31
CA GLU A 68 -0.79 11.36 1.20
C GLU A 68 -2.27 11.76 1.23
N VAL A 69 -3.16 10.81 1.54
CA VAL A 69 -4.61 11.09 1.65
C VAL A 69 -4.97 11.76 2.97
N ALA A 70 -4.30 11.43 4.08
CA ALA A 70 -4.52 12.04 5.39
C ALA A 70 -4.37 13.56 5.39
N ALA A 71 -3.54 14.12 4.51
CA ALA A 71 -3.40 15.57 4.35
C ALA A 71 -4.67 16.27 3.83
N ARG A 72 -5.62 15.52 3.26
CA ARG A 72 -6.83 16.02 2.59
C ARG A 72 -8.14 15.61 3.29
N LEU A 73 -8.03 14.81 4.35
CA LEU A 73 -9.18 14.33 5.13
C LEU A 73 -9.57 15.33 6.22
N ASP A 74 -10.83 15.29 6.63
CA ASP A 74 -11.29 15.95 7.85
C ASP A 74 -10.55 15.40 9.08
N THR A 75 -10.55 16.16 10.18
CA THR A 75 -9.75 15.84 11.38
C THR A 75 -10.02 14.44 11.92
N ASP A 76 -11.29 14.03 12.04
CA ASP A 76 -11.67 12.76 12.64
C ASP A 76 -11.20 11.58 11.78
N THR A 77 -11.45 11.66 10.47
CA THR A 77 -11.01 10.61 9.53
C THR A 77 -9.48 10.57 9.42
N ARG A 78 -8.83 11.73 9.42
CA ARG A 78 -7.36 11.84 9.42
C ARG A 78 -6.76 11.17 10.65
N GLU A 79 -7.28 11.45 11.84
CA GLU A 79 -6.80 10.85 13.10
C GLU A 79 -6.93 9.33 13.07
N LEU A 80 -8.06 8.80 12.59
CA LEU A 80 -8.25 7.36 12.43
C LEU A 80 -7.22 6.76 11.46
N VAL A 81 -7.07 7.33 10.26
CA VAL A 81 -6.14 6.83 9.23
C VAL A 81 -4.71 6.87 9.74
N LEU A 82 -4.30 7.95 10.43
CA LEU A 82 -2.97 8.07 11.02
C LEU A 82 -2.74 7.11 12.19
N ALA A 83 -3.78 6.77 12.95
CA ALA A 83 -3.66 5.83 14.06
C ALA A 83 -3.70 4.36 13.61
N VAL A 84 -4.29 4.07 12.44
CA VAL A 84 -4.20 2.76 11.75
C VAL A 84 -2.83 2.59 11.07
N LEU A 85 -2.19 3.71 10.73
CA LEU A 85 -0.86 3.79 10.14
C LEU A 85 0.30 3.51 11.09
N ASP A 86 0.06 3.46 12.40
CA ASP A 86 1.14 3.44 13.38
C ASP A 86 1.84 2.08 13.40
N ASP A 87 3.00 2.10 12.75
CA ASP A 87 4.06 1.10 12.55
C ASP A 87 3.78 -0.32 13.11
N THR A 88 3.65 -1.28 12.20
CA THR A 88 3.63 -2.69 12.59
C THR A 88 4.99 -3.16 13.16
N GLY A 89 6.06 -2.36 13.08
CA GLY A 89 7.37 -2.64 13.65
C GLY A 89 8.11 -3.80 12.95
N HIS A 90 7.57 -4.28 11.82
CA HIS A 90 8.07 -5.47 11.12
C HIS A 90 9.02 -5.14 9.97
N ALA A 91 9.18 -3.87 9.61
CA ALA A 91 10.06 -3.42 8.54
C ALA A 91 11.52 -3.87 8.72
N GLY A 92 12.05 -3.74 9.95
CA GLY A 92 13.42 -4.14 10.28
C GLY A 92 13.68 -5.64 10.08
N PHE A 93 12.70 -6.49 10.42
CA PHE A 93 12.81 -7.94 10.26
C PHE A 93 12.93 -8.34 8.78
N ALA A 94 12.13 -7.71 7.90
CA ALA A 94 12.22 -7.97 6.46
C ALA A 94 13.58 -7.57 5.90
N VAL A 95 14.08 -6.39 6.28
CA VAL A 95 15.39 -5.89 5.85
C VAL A 95 16.52 -6.82 6.28
N GLU A 96 16.55 -7.23 7.54
CA GLU A 96 17.56 -8.15 8.05
C GLU A 96 17.60 -9.46 7.25
N LYS A 97 16.44 -10.10 7.07
CA LYS A 97 16.35 -11.42 6.42
C LYS A 97 16.65 -11.38 4.93
N VAL A 98 16.19 -10.35 4.23
CA VAL A 98 16.47 -10.19 2.79
C VAL A 98 17.95 -9.94 2.56
N ARG A 99 18.58 -9.05 3.36
CA ARG A 99 20.03 -8.78 3.24
C ARG A 99 20.86 -10.02 3.55
N ALA A 100 20.54 -10.74 4.62
CA ALA A 100 21.23 -11.99 4.95
C ALA A 100 21.12 -13.03 3.83
N ALA A 101 19.97 -13.13 3.15
CA ALA A 101 19.79 -14.03 2.01
C ALA A 101 20.60 -13.60 0.79
N ILE A 102 20.71 -12.28 0.53
CA ILE A 102 21.55 -11.74 -0.56
C ILE A 102 23.03 -11.96 -0.27
N ASP A 103 23.46 -11.75 0.97
CA ASP A 103 24.86 -11.97 1.39
C ASP A 103 25.26 -13.45 1.23
N ALA A 104 24.32 -14.37 1.52
CA ALA A 104 24.52 -15.80 1.34
C ALA A 104 24.49 -16.26 -0.13
N ASP A 105 23.60 -15.68 -0.95
CA ASP A 105 23.52 -15.95 -2.40
C ASP A 105 23.19 -14.66 -3.18
N PRO A 106 24.19 -14.00 -3.78
CA PRO A 106 24.00 -12.74 -4.51
C PRO A 106 22.99 -12.82 -5.65
N ARG A 107 22.70 -14.00 -6.21
CA ARG A 107 21.71 -14.17 -7.28
C ARG A 107 20.29 -13.86 -6.82
N VAL A 108 20.02 -14.03 -5.52
CA VAL A 108 18.72 -13.70 -4.91
C VAL A 108 18.39 -12.22 -5.10
N GLY A 109 19.38 -11.33 -5.01
CA GLY A 109 19.17 -9.89 -5.14
C GLY A 109 18.55 -9.50 -6.48
N GLY A 110 19.06 -10.05 -7.59
CA GLY A 110 18.53 -9.77 -8.92
C GLY A 110 17.08 -10.22 -9.10
N ARG A 111 16.74 -11.41 -8.58
CA ARG A 111 15.36 -11.94 -8.61
C ARG A 111 14.41 -11.10 -7.76
N LEU A 112 14.79 -10.79 -6.52
CA LEU A 112 13.95 -10.00 -5.62
C LEU A 112 13.77 -8.54 -6.10
N ALA A 113 14.75 -7.97 -6.80
CA ALA A 113 14.61 -6.66 -7.44
C ALA A 113 13.55 -6.66 -8.55
N LEU A 114 13.54 -7.70 -9.42
CA LEU A 114 12.50 -7.87 -10.44
C LEU A 114 11.12 -8.06 -9.80
N TRP A 115 11.06 -8.86 -8.73
CA TRP A 115 9.84 -9.06 -7.96
C TRP A 115 9.30 -7.77 -7.38
N ALA A 116 10.15 -6.96 -6.74
CA ALA A 116 9.73 -5.69 -6.15
C ALA A 116 9.23 -4.68 -7.19
N ARG A 117 9.88 -4.59 -8.36
CA ARG A 117 9.37 -3.78 -9.48
C ARG A 117 7.99 -4.24 -9.94
N ARG A 118 7.75 -5.56 -10.02
CA ARG A 118 6.43 -6.11 -10.35
C ARG A 118 5.38 -5.74 -9.31
N LEU A 119 5.70 -5.84 -8.01
CA LEU A 119 4.80 -5.43 -6.92
C LEU A 119 4.36 -3.97 -7.08
N MET A 120 5.31 -3.06 -7.33
CA MET A 120 5.01 -1.65 -7.51
C MET A 120 4.17 -1.39 -8.77
N GLY A 121 4.50 -2.03 -9.89
CA GLY A 121 3.76 -1.91 -11.14
C GLY A 121 2.30 -2.37 -11.00
N GLU A 122 2.08 -3.52 -10.36
CA GLU A 122 0.72 -4.04 -10.12
C GLU A 122 -0.07 -3.15 -9.14
N ALA A 123 0.57 -2.67 -8.08
CA ALA A 123 -0.07 -1.75 -7.13
C ALA A 123 -0.54 -0.46 -7.84
N LEU A 124 0.31 0.13 -8.69
CA LEU A 124 -0.05 1.31 -9.48
C LEU A 124 -1.18 1.01 -10.46
N SER A 125 -1.11 -0.12 -11.19
CA SER A 125 -2.12 -0.49 -12.18
C SER A 125 -3.50 -0.69 -11.55
N GLN A 126 -3.59 -1.40 -10.41
CA GLN A 126 -4.86 -1.58 -9.71
C GLN A 126 -5.37 -0.27 -9.11
N SER A 127 -4.48 0.58 -8.58
CA SER A 127 -4.86 1.90 -8.06
C SER A 127 -5.47 2.79 -9.16
N GLN A 128 -4.85 2.82 -10.34
CA GLN A 128 -5.37 3.57 -11.49
C GLN A 128 -6.74 3.07 -11.93
N ARG A 129 -6.98 1.75 -11.93
CA ARG A 129 -8.30 1.16 -12.22
C ARG A 129 -9.34 1.63 -11.21
N VAL A 130 -9.02 1.55 -9.92
CA VAL A 130 -9.93 1.97 -8.83
C VAL A 130 -10.30 3.46 -8.94
N VAL A 131 -9.34 4.32 -9.29
CA VAL A 131 -9.57 5.77 -9.48
C VAL A 131 -10.40 6.05 -10.73
N ALA A 132 -10.09 5.38 -11.85
CA ALA A 132 -10.81 5.57 -13.12
C ALA A 132 -12.28 5.16 -13.04
N ASP A 133 -12.59 4.13 -12.23
CA ASP A 133 -13.95 3.64 -12.04
C ASP A 133 -14.75 4.46 -10.99
N ARG A 134 -14.15 5.48 -10.34
CA ARG A 134 -14.75 6.17 -9.18
C ARG A 134 -14.47 7.68 -9.11
N ASP A 135 -15.43 8.46 -9.59
CA ASP A 135 -15.42 9.93 -9.53
C ASP A 135 -15.35 10.50 -8.10
N ALA A 136 -15.96 9.83 -7.11
CA ALA A 136 -15.94 10.26 -5.72
C ALA A 136 -14.53 10.16 -5.08
N LEU A 137 -13.79 9.09 -5.37
CA LEU A 137 -12.39 8.94 -4.92
C LEU A 137 -11.49 9.94 -5.62
N SER A 138 -11.72 10.16 -6.91
CA SER A 138 -11.07 11.20 -7.69
C SER A 138 -11.27 12.59 -7.06
N THR A 139 -12.50 12.89 -6.64
CA THR A 139 -12.84 14.16 -5.97
C THR A 139 -12.21 14.29 -4.58
N MET A 140 -12.17 13.20 -3.81
CA MET A 140 -11.52 13.16 -2.49
C MET A 140 -10.00 13.33 -2.57
N LEU A 141 -9.34 12.69 -3.55
CA LEU A 141 -7.89 12.75 -3.75
C LEU A 141 -7.42 14.13 -4.23
N VAL A 142 -8.27 14.87 -4.96
CA VAL A 142 -7.93 16.21 -5.49
C VAL A 142 -8.27 17.34 -4.50
N GLY A 143 -9.19 17.09 -3.56
CA GLY A 143 -9.54 18.04 -2.50
C GLY A 143 -10.60 19.05 -2.93
N GLY A 144 -11.88 18.66 -2.80
CA GLY A 144 -13.05 19.55 -2.64
C GLY A 144 -13.38 20.53 -3.77
N VAL A 145 -14.48 20.24 -4.49
CA VAL A 145 -15.43 21.08 -5.28
C VAL A 145 -14.90 22.15 -6.27
N ALA A 146 -13.64 22.57 -6.24
CA ALA A 146 -13.07 23.51 -7.20
C ALA A 146 -12.31 22.78 -8.30
N ASP A 147 -12.95 22.72 -9.47
CA ASP A 147 -12.35 22.50 -10.79
C ASP A 147 -11.60 21.18 -11.05
N GLY A 148 -12.39 20.11 -11.23
CA GLY A 148 -12.03 19.02 -12.13
C GLY A 148 -11.02 18.00 -11.59
N PHE A 149 -10.96 16.88 -12.29
CA PHE A 149 -10.05 15.77 -12.00
C PHE A 149 -8.59 16.20 -12.26
N ASP A 150 -7.87 16.63 -11.23
CA ASP A 150 -6.44 16.92 -11.37
C ASP A 150 -5.60 15.62 -11.38
N LEU A 151 -5.58 14.97 -12.53
CA LEU A 151 -4.68 13.86 -12.87
C LEU A 151 -3.22 14.17 -12.56
N ALA A 152 -2.81 15.45 -12.62
CA ALA A 152 -1.44 15.83 -12.34
C ALA A 152 -1.12 15.71 -10.84
N GLU A 153 -2.05 16.05 -9.94
CA GLU A 153 -1.87 15.85 -8.50
C GLU A 153 -1.82 14.37 -8.11
N VAL A 154 -2.71 13.54 -8.69
CA VAL A 154 -2.66 12.08 -8.53
C VAL A 154 -1.33 11.52 -9.06
N GLY A 155 -0.87 12.03 -10.21
CA GLY A 155 0.45 11.69 -10.76
C GLY A 155 1.61 12.04 -9.83
N LYS A 156 1.61 13.25 -9.25
CA LYS A 156 2.64 13.69 -8.29
C LYS A 156 2.65 12.84 -7.02
N MET A 157 1.48 12.44 -6.52
CA MET A 157 1.35 11.52 -5.39
C MET A 157 2.03 10.17 -5.71
N PHE A 158 1.72 9.57 -6.86
CA PHE A 158 2.36 8.32 -7.27
C PHE A 158 3.88 8.46 -7.47
N SER A 159 4.35 9.60 -7.98
CA SER A 159 5.79 9.87 -8.08
C SER A 159 6.47 9.85 -6.71
N ARG A 160 5.90 10.50 -5.69
CA ARG A 160 6.44 10.50 -4.32
C ARG A 160 6.47 9.09 -3.70
N ILE A 161 5.39 8.32 -3.87
CA ILE A 161 5.33 6.91 -3.41
C ILE A 161 6.42 6.07 -4.11
N THR A 162 6.64 6.30 -5.41
CA THR A 162 7.68 5.60 -6.20
C THR A 162 9.09 5.97 -5.72
N GLU A 163 9.35 7.24 -5.43
CA GLU A 163 10.63 7.69 -4.86
C GLU A 163 10.89 7.08 -3.48
N ALA A 164 9.87 7.01 -2.61
CA ALA A 164 9.96 6.36 -1.31
C ALA A 164 10.22 4.85 -1.45
N HIS A 165 9.58 4.20 -2.44
CA HIS A 165 9.80 2.79 -2.77
C HIS A 165 11.26 2.54 -3.19
N THR A 166 11.83 3.38 -4.04
CA THR A 166 13.24 3.30 -4.45
C THR A 166 14.19 3.33 -3.25
N LYS A 167 13.96 4.22 -2.28
CA LYS A 167 14.76 4.29 -1.04
C LYS A 167 14.65 3.01 -0.22
N ARG A 168 13.45 2.43 -0.14
CA ARG A 168 13.23 1.15 0.56
C ARG A 168 13.87 -0.04 -0.15
N MET A 169 13.92 -0.06 -1.48
CA MET A 169 14.64 -1.08 -2.24
C MET A 169 16.14 -1.02 -1.95
N ALA A 170 16.71 0.18 -1.92
CA ALA A 170 18.10 0.37 -1.51
C ALA A 170 18.35 -0.13 -0.07
N ALA A 171 17.42 0.07 0.87
CA ALA A 171 17.54 -0.44 2.23
C ALA A 171 17.58 -1.98 2.29
N LEU A 172 16.83 -2.67 1.41
CA LEU A 172 16.88 -4.13 1.24
C LEU A 172 18.14 -4.64 0.55
N GLY A 173 18.99 -3.75 0.01
CA GLY A 173 20.13 -4.15 -0.84
C GLY A 173 19.71 -4.51 -2.28
N LEU A 174 18.55 -4.02 -2.73
CA LEU A 174 18.02 -4.28 -4.07
C LEU A 174 18.21 -3.07 -4.97
N ALA A 175 18.47 -3.32 -6.26
CA ALA A 175 18.42 -2.30 -7.28
C ALA A 175 16.96 -1.98 -7.63
N ALA A 176 16.57 -0.71 -7.51
CA ALA A 176 15.29 -0.19 -7.98
C ALA A 176 15.24 -0.20 -9.51
#